data_AF-A0A2K9D3D0-F1
#
_entry.id   AF-A0A2K9D3D0-F1
#
_cell.length_a   1.000
_cell.length_b   1.000
_cell.length_c   1.000
_cell.angle_alpha   90.00
_cell.angle_beta   90.00
_cell.angle_gamma   90.00
#
_symmetry.space_group_name_H-M   'P 1'
#
loop_
_entity.id
_entity.type
_entity.pdbx_description
1 polymer ?
#
loop_
_entity_poly.entity_id
_entity_poly.type
_entity_poly.pdbx_seq_one_letter_code
_entity_poly.pdbx_strand_id
1 'polypeptide(L)'
;MSLEDLFGPQPDEPERPSPAGREPKPPREPKPPREPRPPREPRPPREPKPPREPRDPSDGRSRGTLVLGIVAGVLAVAVVAVLGFALTRPSDSAQPAGPAPADSSAAASVPASTPTPTPSPTDATALGLTLSATGFTLQTSSGAPLTYRWADDPTAAIAALTTAFGAAPTQRTQAGDGSTLPDYTVYSWSGFSLFEMVPTAALTRESFSQPAYALFTANEVNGVAITAEFGLKIGMTADQVRALTPPPASETARASGSIRFGFDPQRSSFKNGVPSYSVFADTDGADGPIGTILYFYAPQ
;
A
#
# COMPACT_ATOMS: atom_id res chain seq x y z
N MET A 1 57.66 -36.90 25.65
CA MET A 1 57.22 -36.52 27.00
C MET A 1 55.71 -36.41 26.91
N SER A 2 55.03 -37.45 27.37
CA SER A 2 53.59 -37.64 27.22
C SER A 2 52.84 -36.93 28.34
N LEU A 3 51.57 -36.59 28.09
CA LEU A 3 50.69 -35.79 28.95
C LEU A 3 50.31 -36.48 30.28
N GLU A 4 50.88 -37.65 30.57
CA GLU A 4 50.52 -38.55 31.67
C GLU A 4 51.43 -38.43 32.90
N ASP A 5 52.51 -37.63 32.82
CA ASP A 5 53.41 -37.35 33.96
C ASP A 5 53.00 -36.12 34.81
N LEU A 6 51.84 -35.50 34.52
CA LEU A 6 51.40 -34.26 35.18
C LEU A 6 50.34 -34.47 36.29
N PHE A 7 49.81 -35.69 36.45
CA PHE A 7 48.85 -36.02 37.50
C PHE A 7 49.40 -37.16 38.36
N GLY A 8 49.99 -36.80 39.51
CA GLY A 8 50.43 -37.75 40.53
C GLY A 8 49.27 -38.63 41.04
N PRO A 9 49.58 -39.72 41.77
CA PRO A 9 48.60 -40.71 42.19
C PRO A 9 47.51 -40.08 43.07
N GLN A 10 46.27 -40.30 42.65
CA GLN A 10 45.06 -39.82 43.34
C GLN A 10 44.89 -40.61 44.66
N PRO A 11 44.66 -39.95 45.80
CA PRO A 11 44.51 -40.64 47.09
C PRO A 11 43.22 -41.46 47.12
N ASP A 12 43.31 -42.66 47.69
CA ASP A 12 42.21 -43.61 47.88
C ASP A 12 41.03 -42.96 48.62
N GLU A 13 39.90 -42.79 47.93
CA GLU A 13 38.65 -42.35 48.52
C GLU A 13 38.01 -43.54 49.27
N PRO A 14 37.59 -43.38 50.54
CA PRO A 14 37.05 -44.49 51.32
C PRO A 14 35.75 -45.01 50.71
N GLU A 15 35.65 -46.33 50.56
CA GLU A 15 34.49 -47.06 50.05
C GLU A 15 33.18 -46.56 50.68
N ARG A 16 32.28 -46.00 49.85
CA ARG A 16 30.89 -45.78 50.27
C ARG A 16 30.24 -47.14 50.53
N PRO A 17 29.55 -47.32 51.67
CA PRO A 17 28.84 -48.57 51.94
C PRO A 17 27.73 -48.79 50.91
N SER A 18 27.72 -49.98 50.31
CA SER A 18 26.69 -50.50 49.42
C SER A 18 25.29 -50.28 49.99
N PRO A 19 24.31 -49.77 49.20
CA PRO A 19 22.94 -49.71 49.66
C PRO A 19 22.38 -51.13 49.75
N ALA A 20 22.20 -51.58 51.00
CA ALA A 20 21.45 -52.78 51.35
C ALA A 20 20.09 -52.80 50.66
N GLY A 21 19.67 -54.00 50.27
CA GLY A 21 18.50 -54.29 49.46
C GLY A 21 17.24 -53.53 49.86
N ARG A 22 16.68 -52.80 48.91
CA ARG A 22 15.26 -52.44 48.90
C ARG A 22 14.57 -53.37 47.92
N GLU A 23 13.69 -54.22 48.43
CA GLU A 23 12.79 -55.01 47.60
C GLU A 23 12.01 -54.10 46.63
N PRO A 24 11.77 -54.55 45.38
CA PRO A 24 10.95 -53.80 44.44
C PRO A 24 9.52 -53.70 44.97
N LYS A 25 9.00 -52.48 45.11
CA LYS A 25 7.57 -52.27 45.39
C LYS A 25 6.74 -52.82 44.22
N PRO A 26 5.64 -53.53 44.48
CA PRO A 26 4.81 -54.07 43.41
C PRO A 26 4.22 -52.95 42.54
N PRO A 27 3.97 -53.22 41.24
CA PRO A 27 3.42 -52.24 40.32
C PRO A 27 2.05 -51.75 40.81
N ARG A 28 1.84 -50.42 40.80
CA ARG A 28 0.52 -49.84 41.10
C ARG A 28 -0.45 -50.21 39.98
N GLU A 29 -1.60 -50.73 40.36
CA GLU A 29 -2.70 -51.01 39.43
C GLU A 29 -3.16 -49.72 38.71
N PRO A 30 -3.52 -49.80 37.42
CA PRO A 30 -4.04 -48.66 36.67
C PRO A 30 -5.34 -48.17 37.29
N LYS A 31 -5.45 -46.85 37.51
CA LYS A 31 -6.71 -46.25 37.94
C LYS A 31 -7.77 -46.45 36.86
N PRO A 32 -9.03 -46.78 37.22
CA PRO A 32 -10.09 -46.94 36.26
C PRO A 32 -10.35 -45.63 35.49
N PRO A 33 -10.77 -45.70 34.21
CA PRO A 33 -11.08 -44.51 33.42
C PRO A 33 -12.19 -43.70 34.07
N ARG A 34 -12.02 -42.38 34.14
CA ARG A 34 -13.09 -41.48 34.58
C ARG A 34 -14.22 -41.50 33.55
N GLU A 35 -15.44 -41.73 34.01
CA GLU A 35 -16.62 -41.65 33.17
C GLU A 35 -16.76 -40.24 32.53
N PRO A 36 -17.19 -40.16 31.26
CA PRO A 36 -17.43 -38.89 30.59
C PRO A 36 -18.52 -38.12 31.32
N ARG A 37 -18.25 -36.84 31.62
CA ARG A 37 -19.26 -35.95 32.18
C ARG A 37 -20.39 -35.77 31.16
N PRO A 38 -21.67 -35.79 31.58
CA PRO A 38 -22.79 -35.59 30.67
C PRO A 38 -22.69 -34.19 30.01
N PRO A 39 -23.12 -34.06 28.73
CA PRO A 39 -23.12 -32.79 28.03
C PRO A 39 -23.97 -31.76 28.80
N ARG A 40 -23.43 -30.55 28.98
CA ARG A 40 -24.20 -29.43 29.53
C ARG A 40 -25.29 -29.05 28.53
N GLU A 41 -26.52 -28.95 29.03
CA GLU A 41 -27.64 -28.47 28.23
C GLU A 41 -27.36 -27.06 27.67
N PRO A 42 -27.74 -26.79 26.40
CA PRO A 42 -27.61 -25.46 25.82
C PRO A 42 -28.39 -24.43 26.62
N ARG A 43 -27.75 -23.31 26.94
CA ARG A 43 -28.46 -22.19 27.56
C ARG A 43 -29.52 -21.65 26.60
N PRO A 44 -30.73 -21.32 27.09
CA PRO A 44 -31.76 -20.73 26.25
C PRO A 44 -31.27 -19.39 25.65
N PRO A 45 -31.67 -19.05 24.42
CA PRO A 45 -31.32 -17.79 23.79
C PRO A 45 -31.78 -16.61 24.65
N ARG A 46 -30.90 -15.61 24.82
CA ARG A 46 -31.29 -14.36 25.46
C ARG A 46 -32.28 -13.62 24.57
N GLU A 47 -33.40 -13.20 25.16
CA GLU A 47 -34.37 -12.37 24.46
C GLU A 47 -33.74 -11.04 23.99
N PRO A 48 -34.12 -10.54 22.79
CA PRO A 48 -33.62 -9.27 22.28
C PRO A 48 -34.05 -8.11 23.18
N LYS A 49 -33.12 -7.19 23.47
CA LYS A 49 -33.45 -5.93 24.15
C LYS A 49 -34.36 -5.07 23.25
N PRO A 50 -35.37 -4.39 23.81
CA PRO A 50 -36.22 -3.50 23.04
C PRO A 50 -35.43 -2.32 22.46
N PRO A 51 -35.86 -1.77 21.31
CA PRO A 51 -35.21 -0.62 20.68
C PRO A 51 -35.22 0.59 21.63
N ARG A 52 -34.09 1.31 21.70
CA ARG A 52 -34.02 2.59 22.40
C ARG A 52 -34.86 3.62 21.65
N GLU A 53 -35.66 4.39 22.39
CA GLU A 53 -36.47 5.47 21.85
C GLU A 53 -35.61 6.55 21.14
N PRO A 54 -36.12 7.16 20.05
CA PRO A 54 -35.44 8.27 19.38
C PRO A 54 -35.33 9.48 20.31
N ARG A 55 -34.14 10.08 20.40
CA ARG A 55 -33.95 11.39 21.03
C ARG A 55 -34.50 12.50 20.14
N ASP A 56 -35.23 13.43 20.74
CA ASP A 56 -35.74 14.65 20.13
C ASP A 56 -34.62 15.54 19.52
N PRO A 57 -34.93 16.34 18.48
CA PRO A 57 -33.98 17.19 17.79
C PRO A 57 -33.89 18.56 18.48
N SER A 58 -32.71 18.92 18.99
CA SER A 58 -32.38 20.29 19.37
C SER A 58 -31.11 20.74 18.66
N ASP A 59 -31.25 21.91 18.04
CA ASP A 59 -30.25 22.87 17.57
C ASP A 59 -29.53 22.58 16.24
N GLY A 60 -30.29 22.87 15.19
CA GLY A 60 -29.84 23.04 13.82
C GLY A 60 -28.84 24.19 13.65
N ARG A 61 -27.59 23.81 13.36
CA ARG A 61 -26.71 24.59 12.48
C ARG A 61 -26.70 23.89 11.11
N SER A 62 -27.43 24.47 10.18
CA SER A 62 -27.78 23.95 8.86
C SER A 62 -26.60 23.34 8.10
N ARG A 63 -26.51 22.01 8.07
CA ARG A 63 -25.58 21.24 7.23
C ARG A 63 -26.02 21.19 5.75
N GLY A 64 -27.26 21.55 5.45
CA GLY A 64 -27.78 21.55 4.08
C GLY A 64 -27.16 22.61 3.16
N THR A 65 -26.77 23.76 3.70
CA THR A 65 -26.18 24.85 2.91
C THR A 65 -24.71 24.63 2.56
N LEU A 66 -23.96 23.83 3.36
CA LEU A 66 -22.58 23.47 3.04
C LEU A 66 -22.51 22.45 1.89
N VAL A 67 -23.41 21.46 1.88
CA VAL A 67 -23.46 20.44 0.83
C VAL A 67 -23.87 21.03 -0.53
N LEU A 68 -24.78 22.01 -0.54
CA LEU A 68 -25.18 22.68 -1.79
C LEU A 68 -24.09 23.62 -2.36
N GLY A 69 -23.31 24.27 -1.49
CA GLY A 69 -22.18 25.12 -1.90
C GLY A 69 -21.03 24.32 -2.55
N ILE A 70 -20.81 23.07 -2.12
CA ILE A 70 -19.77 22.18 -2.65
C ILE A 70 -20.13 21.66 -4.04
N VAL A 71 -21.40 21.29 -4.28
CA VAL A 71 -21.86 20.82 -5.60
C VAL A 71 -21.74 21.93 -6.66
N ALA A 72 -22.03 23.19 -6.29
CA ALA A 72 -21.84 24.33 -7.18
C ALA A 72 -20.36 24.62 -7.49
N GLY A 73 -19.46 24.46 -6.51
CA GLY A 73 -18.01 24.62 -6.71
C GLY A 73 -17.40 23.56 -7.63
N VAL A 74 -17.84 22.30 -7.51
CA VAL A 74 -17.36 21.17 -8.34
C VAL A 74 -17.83 21.31 -9.80
N LEU A 75 -19.07 21.77 -10.03
CA LEU A 75 -19.57 22.06 -11.38
C LEU A 75 -18.84 23.24 -12.03
N ALA A 76 -18.48 24.29 -11.28
CA ALA A 76 -17.74 25.43 -11.82
C ALA A 76 -16.32 25.04 -12.29
N VAL A 77 -15.61 24.20 -11.54
CA VAL A 77 -14.27 23.72 -11.93
C VAL A 77 -14.34 22.80 -13.16
N ALA A 78 -15.36 21.94 -13.24
CA ALA A 78 -15.57 21.08 -14.41
C ALA A 78 -15.88 21.90 -15.68
N VAL A 79 -16.69 22.96 -15.58
CA VAL A 79 -17.00 23.85 -16.72
C VAL A 79 -15.79 24.65 -17.16
N VAL A 80 -14.96 25.17 -16.25
CA VAL A 80 -13.72 25.89 -16.61
C VAL A 80 -12.71 24.96 -17.30
N ALA A 81 -12.60 23.70 -16.86
CA ALA A 81 -11.74 22.71 -17.52
C ALA A 81 -12.22 22.36 -18.93
N VAL A 82 -13.53 22.21 -19.15
CA VAL A 82 -14.12 21.95 -20.48
C VAL A 82 -14.03 23.17 -21.39
N LEU A 83 -14.24 24.38 -20.87
CA LEU A 83 -14.14 25.62 -21.65
C LEU A 83 -12.68 25.94 -22.01
N GLY A 84 -11.74 25.65 -21.12
CA GLY A 84 -10.29 25.75 -21.38
C GLY A 84 -9.83 24.78 -22.47
N PHE A 85 -10.40 23.57 -22.52
CA PHE A 85 -10.11 22.58 -23.58
C PHE A 85 -10.84 22.88 -24.90
N ALA A 86 -11.95 23.63 -24.87
CA ALA A 86 -12.68 24.03 -26.07
C ALA A 86 -12.11 25.31 -26.72
N LEU A 87 -11.60 26.27 -25.93
CA LEU A 87 -11.04 27.53 -26.43
C LEU A 87 -9.57 27.44 -26.88
N THR A 88 -8.88 26.34 -26.59
CA THR A 88 -7.48 26.11 -27.01
C THR A 88 -7.36 25.15 -28.20
N ARG A 89 -8.48 24.74 -28.80
CA ARG A 89 -8.42 24.09 -30.12
C ARG A 89 -7.91 25.12 -31.12
N PRO A 90 -6.76 24.90 -31.79
CA PRO A 90 -6.43 25.69 -32.96
C PRO A 90 -7.56 25.50 -33.97
N SER A 91 -8.29 26.57 -34.26
CA SER A 91 -9.23 26.61 -35.37
C SER A 91 -8.46 26.30 -36.64
N ASP A 92 -8.63 25.09 -37.15
CA ASP A 92 -8.20 24.71 -38.50
C ASP A 92 -9.14 25.39 -39.50
N SER A 93 -8.96 26.69 -39.66
CA SER A 93 -9.60 27.47 -40.70
C SER A 93 -8.79 27.27 -41.98
N ALA A 94 -9.03 26.13 -42.65
CA ALA A 94 -8.69 25.97 -44.05
C ALA A 94 -9.49 27.00 -44.87
N GLN A 95 -8.84 28.10 -45.22
CA GLN A 95 -9.40 29.21 -46.00
C GLN A 95 -9.47 28.82 -47.48
N PRO A 96 -10.65 28.92 -48.15
CA PRO A 96 -10.72 28.82 -49.60
C PRO A 96 -10.12 30.06 -50.27
N ALA A 97 -9.35 29.83 -51.33
CA ALA A 97 -8.72 30.84 -52.16
C ALA A 97 -9.73 31.71 -52.94
N GLY A 98 -9.42 33.01 -53.06
CA GLY A 98 -10.07 33.98 -53.95
C GLY A 98 -9.13 35.19 -54.19
N PRO A 99 -9.19 35.84 -55.37
CA PRO A 99 -8.00 36.33 -56.09
C PRO A 99 -7.50 37.74 -55.74
N ALA A 100 -6.29 38.03 -56.26
CA ALA A 100 -5.47 39.25 -56.14
C ALA A 100 -6.17 40.59 -56.48
N PRO A 101 -5.56 41.74 -56.10
CA PRO A 101 -4.63 42.40 -57.04
C PRO A 101 -3.34 42.95 -56.41
N ALA A 102 -2.44 43.36 -57.32
CA ALA A 102 -1.04 43.76 -57.15
C ALA A 102 -0.82 45.08 -56.38
N ASP A 103 0.33 45.23 -55.70
CA ASP A 103 1.42 46.10 -56.16
C ASP A 103 2.68 46.07 -55.27
N SER A 104 3.83 46.01 -55.94
CA SER A 104 5.17 46.55 -55.63
C SER A 104 5.67 46.70 -54.19
N SER A 105 6.75 46.00 -53.83
CA SER A 105 8.12 46.56 -53.86
C SER A 105 9.14 45.56 -53.31
N ALA A 106 10.28 45.44 -54.00
CA ALA A 106 11.36 44.52 -53.71
C ALA A 106 12.17 44.95 -52.48
N ALA A 107 12.44 44.00 -51.57
CA ALA A 107 13.60 44.03 -50.69
C ALA A 107 14.08 42.59 -50.49
N ALA A 108 15.33 42.35 -50.87
CA ALA A 108 16.01 41.07 -50.72
C ALA A 108 16.14 40.71 -49.23
N SER A 109 15.59 39.55 -48.84
CA SER A 109 15.81 38.94 -47.53
C SER A 109 16.45 37.58 -47.72
N VAL A 110 17.65 37.45 -47.14
CA VAL A 110 18.45 36.24 -46.98
C VAL A 110 17.58 35.09 -46.44
N PRO A 111 17.72 33.83 -46.91
CA PRO A 111 16.95 32.73 -46.34
C PRO A 111 17.28 32.59 -44.84
N ALA A 112 16.30 32.88 -44.00
CA ALA A 112 16.37 32.61 -42.57
C ALA A 112 16.35 31.09 -42.38
N SER A 113 17.40 30.56 -41.75
CA SER A 113 17.49 29.17 -41.33
C SER A 113 16.25 28.83 -40.50
N THR A 114 15.42 27.92 -40.99
CA THR A 114 14.30 27.37 -40.22
C THR A 114 14.86 26.73 -38.96
N PRO A 115 14.48 27.16 -37.74
CA PRO A 115 14.87 26.46 -36.53
C PRO A 115 14.33 25.03 -36.63
N THR A 116 15.21 24.04 -36.50
CA THR A 116 14.81 22.65 -36.33
C THR A 116 13.86 22.59 -35.14
N PRO A 117 12.62 22.08 -35.29
CA PRO A 117 11.74 21.90 -34.14
C PRO A 117 12.43 21.03 -33.08
N THR A 118 12.68 21.63 -31.91
CA THR A 118 12.99 20.90 -30.68
C THR A 118 11.86 19.89 -30.46
N PRO A 119 12.14 18.58 -30.27
CA PRO A 119 11.09 17.62 -29.98
C PRO A 119 10.34 18.06 -28.71
N SER A 120 9.02 18.21 -28.82
CA SER A 120 8.13 18.44 -27.68
C SER A 120 8.17 17.21 -26.77
N PRO A 121 8.30 17.34 -25.43
CA PRO A 121 8.25 16.21 -24.51
C PRO A 121 6.79 15.74 -24.41
N THR A 122 6.30 14.98 -25.37
CA THR A 122 4.89 14.57 -25.39
C THR A 122 4.68 13.05 -25.55
N ASP A 123 5.71 12.28 -25.91
CA ASP A 123 5.58 10.82 -26.11
C ASP A 123 6.44 10.00 -25.12
N ALA A 124 6.40 10.36 -23.84
CA ALA A 124 6.98 9.52 -22.80
C ALA A 124 5.95 8.47 -22.33
N THR A 125 5.89 7.33 -23.01
CA THR A 125 5.09 6.18 -22.57
C THR A 125 5.68 5.60 -21.28
N ALA A 126 4.85 5.34 -20.27
CA ALA A 126 5.28 4.66 -19.05
C ALA A 126 5.64 3.20 -19.33
N LEU A 127 6.79 2.74 -18.81
CA LEU A 127 7.30 1.38 -18.99
C LEU A 127 7.04 0.48 -17.78
N GLY A 128 7.00 1.05 -16.57
CA GLY A 128 6.83 0.27 -15.36
C GLY A 128 6.80 1.13 -14.10
N LEU A 129 6.19 0.58 -13.06
CA LEU A 129 6.06 1.16 -11.74
C LEU A 129 6.78 0.25 -10.73
N THR A 130 7.87 0.71 -10.15
CA THR A 130 8.64 -0.04 -9.14
C THR A 130 8.41 0.53 -7.76
N LEU A 131 7.91 -0.30 -6.85
CA LEU A 131 7.66 0.05 -5.46
C LEU A 131 8.91 -0.18 -4.61
N SER A 132 9.03 0.58 -3.53
CA SER A 132 10.16 0.52 -2.61
C SER A 132 9.75 0.90 -1.19
N ALA A 133 10.62 0.66 -0.22
CA ALA A 133 10.43 1.08 1.16
C ALA A 133 10.09 2.58 1.30
N THR A 134 10.64 3.44 0.45
CA THR A 134 10.53 4.91 0.57
C THR A 134 9.50 5.55 -0.34
N GLY A 135 8.90 4.78 -1.26
CA GLY A 135 8.04 5.35 -2.29
C GLY A 135 7.93 4.45 -3.52
N PHE A 136 7.68 5.05 -4.67
CA PHE A 136 7.76 4.35 -5.96
C PHE A 136 8.45 5.19 -7.02
N THR A 137 8.92 4.50 -8.05
CA THR A 137 9.46 5.11 -9.26
C THR A 137 8.65 4.66 -10.46
N LEU A 138 8.15 5.62 -11.24
CA LEU A 138 7.51 5.39 -12.53
C LEU A 138 8.56 5.63 -13.62
N GLN A 139 8.93 4.55 -14.31
CA GLN A 139 9.87 4.60 -15.41
C GLN A 139 9.15 4.96 -16.70
N THR A 140 9.76 5.86 -17.48
CA THR A 140 9.26 6.29 -18.79
C THR A 140 10.20 5.83 -19.90
N SER A 141 9.66 5.70 -21.10
CA SER A 141 10.40 5.34 -22.33
C SER A 141 11.28 6.46 -22.84
N SER A 142 10.93 7.70 -22.52
CA SER A 142 11.73 8.88 -22.77
C SER A 142 11.68 9.81 -21.54
N GLY A 143 12.82 10.40 -21.18
CA GLY A 143 12.94 11.31 -20.04
C GLY A 143 13.43 10.69 -18.73
N ALA A 144 13.50 11.52 -17.70
CA ALA A 144 13.88 11.09 -16.35
C ALA A 144 12.71 10.36 -15.68
N PRO A 145 12.97 9.29 -14.91
CA PRO A 145 11.92 8.62 -14.16
C PRO A 145 11.32 9.57 -13.12
N LEU A 146 10.02 9.43 -12.88
CA LEU A 146 9.37 10.12 -11.76
C LEU A 146 9.56 9.30 -10.49
N THR A 147 10.15 9.89 -9.46
CA THR A 147 10.19 9.31 -8.11
C THR A 147 9.20 10.04 -7.21
N TYR A 148 8.34 9.27 -6.55
CA TYR A 148 7.45 9.75 -5.49
C TYR A 148 7.86 9.12 -4.16
N ARG A 149 8.12 9.93 -3.13
CA ARG A 149 8.32 9.44 -1.76
C ARG A 149 7.02 9.53 -0.98
N TRP A 150 6.83 8.64 0.00
CA TRP A 150 5.58 8.63 0.76
C TRP A 150 5.28 9.94 1.52
N ALA A 151 6.30 10.76 1.83
CA ALA A 151 6.12 12.07 2.45
C ALA A 151 5.82 13.20 1.46
N ASP A 152 6.12 13.02 0.18
CA ASP A 152 6.06 14.09 -0.83
C ASP A 152 4.60 14.47 -1.14
N ASP A 153 4.39 15.63 -1.76
CA ASP A 153 3.09 16.00 -2.30
C ASP A 153 2.67 15.05 -3.46
N PRO A 154 1.45 14.51 -3.46
CA PRO A 154 1.07 13.48 -4.41
C PRO A 154 0.61 14.02 -5.77
N THR A 155 0.52 15.34 -5.97
CA THR A 155 -0.10 15.94 -7.16
C THR A 155 0.58 15.47 -8.45
N ALA A 156 1.91 15.54 -8.50
CA ALA A 156 2.68 15.10 -9.66
C ALA A 156 2.58 13.58 -9.87
N ALA A 157 2.55 12.81 -8.77
CA ALA A 157 2.44 11.36 -8.80
C ALA A 157 1.09 10.88 -9.33
N ILE A 158 -0.01 11.48 -8.87
CA ILE A 158 -1.37 11.17 -9.33
C ILE A 158 -1.54 11.52 -10.81
N ALA A 159 -1.02 12.67 -11.26
CA ALA A 159 -1.06 13.06 -12.67
C ALA A 159 -0.28 12.08 -13.56
N ALA A 160 0.91 11.65 -13.11
CA ALA A 160 1.71 10.69 -13.84
C ALA A 160 1.08 9.30 -13.87
N LEU A 161 0.53 8.80 -12.76
CA LEU A 161 -0.20 7.52 -12.70
C LEU A 161 -1.46 7.57 -13.57
N THR A 162 -2.20 8.68 -13.57
CA THR A 162 -3.37 8.87 -14.45
C THR A 162 -3.01 8.77 -15.92
N THR A 163 -1.89 9.38 -16.30
CA THR A 163 -1.37 9.32 -17.68
C THR A 163 -0.90 7.91 -18.03
N ALA A 164 -0.12 7.29 -17.14
CA ALA A 164 0.45 5.95 -17.34
C ALA A 164 -0.64 4.87 -17.44
N PHE A 165 -1.62 4.90 -16.55
CA PHE A 165 -2.72 3.93 -16.54
C PHE A 165 -3.84 4.25 -17.54
N GLY A 166 -3.76 5.39 -18.23
CA GLY A 166 -4.69 5.76 -19.30
C GLY A 166 -6.09 6.14 -18.83
N ALA A 167 -6.30 6.31 -17.52
CA ALA A 167 -7.60 6.65 -16.94
C ALA A 167 -7.45 7.44 -15.63
N ALA A 168 -8.41 8.34 -15.38
CA ALA A 168 -8.51 9.02 -14.09
C ALA A 168 -8.89 8.02 -12.98
N PRO A 169 -8.32 8.15 -11.78
CA PRO A 169 -8.70 7.32 -10.65
C PRO A 169 -10.13 7.63 -10.21
N THR A 170 -10.82 6.60 -9.71
CA THR A 170 -11.99 6.82 -8.85
C THR A 170 -11.51 7.29 -7.49
N GLN A 171 -12.30 8.15 -6.83
CA GLN A 171 -11.96 8.70 -5.53
C GLN A 171 -13.00 8.33 -4.48
N ARG A 172 -12.53 7.99 -3.28
CA ARG A 172 -13.37 7.87 -2.09
C ARG A 172 -12.62 8.33 -0.86
N THR A 173 -13.35 8.74 0.17
CA THR A 173 -12.76 8.95 1.50
C THR A 173 -12.77 7.63 2.26
N GLN A 174 -11.70 7.39 3.01
CA GLN A 174 -11.60 6.33 4.00
C GLN A 174 -11.29 6.98 5.34
N ALA A 175 -12.18 6.78 6.32
CA ALA A 175 -11.94 7.26 7.67
C ALA A 175 -10.70 6.58 8.26
N GLY A 176 -9.83 7.38 8.86
CA GLY A 176 -8.76 6.91 9.73
C GLY A 176 -9.30 6.56 11.12
N ASP A 177 -8.39 6.36 12.06
CA ASP A 177 -8.74 6.24 13.48
C ASP A 177 -8.67 7.59 14.22
N GLY A 178 -8.30 8.66 13.51
CA GLY A 178 -8.16 10.00 14.06
C GLY A 178 -6.95 10.16 14.99
N SER A 179 -6.06 9.16 15.04
CA SER A 179 -4.83 9.15 15.84
C SER A 179 -3.61 9.11 14.92
N THR A 180 -2.90 7.98 14.84
CA THR A 180 -1.74 7.76 13.96
C THR A 180 -2.14 7.57 12.50
N LEU A 181 -3.41 7.27 12.22
CA LEU A 181 -3.93 7.12 10.86
C LEU A 181 -4.86 8.30 10.52
N PRO A 182 -4.49 9.14 9.54
CA PRO A 182 -5.37 10.19 9.05
C PRO A 182 -6.56 9.60 8.30
N ASP A 183 -7.58 10.42 8.07
CA ASP A 183 -8.51 10.15 6.98
C ASP A 183 -7.73 10.16 5.66
N TYR A 184 -8.09 9.27 4.73
CA TYR A 184 -7.45 9.17 3.43
C TYR A 184 -8.42 9.49 2.30
N THR A 185 -7.93 10.23 1.29
CA THR A 185 -8.45 10.12 -0.06
C THR A 185 -7.80 8.92 -0.73
N VAL A 186 -8.62 7.99 -1.20
CA VAL A 186 -8.17 6.80 -1.92
C VAL A 186 -8.34 7.06 -3.41
N TYR A 187 -7.23 7.07 -4.14
CA TYR A 187 -7.18 7.13 -5.59
C TYR A 187 -7.06 5.71 -6.14
N SER A 188 -8.13 5.21 -6.77
CA SER A 188 -8.20 3.83 -7.25
C SER A 188 -8.24 3.75 -8.76
N TRP A 189 -7.24 3.06 -9.31
CA TRP A 189 -7.19 2.55 -10.68
C TRP A 189 -7.49 1.04 -10.65
N SER A 190 -7.75 0.45 -11.81
CA SER A 190 -7.90 -1.01 -11.91
C SER A 190 -6.60 -1.69 -11.45
N GLY A 191 -6.62 -2.39 -10.32
CA GLY A 191 -5.46 -3.14 -9.82
C GLY A 191 -4.42 -2.35 -9.01
N PHE A 192 -4.54 -1.03 -8.88
CA PHE A 192 -3.63 -0.20 -8.08
C PHE A 192 -4.41 0.87 -7.30
N SER A 193 -3.99 1.18 -6.08
CA SER A 193 -4.57 2.27 -5.31
C SER A 193 -3.53 2.96 -4.45
N LEU A 194 -3.61 4.29 -4.45
CA LEU A 194 -2.81 5.19 -3.63
C LEU A 194 -3.72 5.82 -2.57
N PHE A 195 -3.35 5.70 -1.31
CA PHE A 195 -4.01 6.37 -0.21
C PHE A 195 -3.19 7.59 0.16
N GLU A 196 -3.84 8.74 0.20
CA GLU A 196 -3.23 10.00 0.56
C GLU A 196 -4.00 10.62 1.70
N MET A 197 -3.30 11.08 2.72
CA MET A 197 -3.96 11.72 3.84
C MET A 197 -4.76 12.95 3.41
N VAL A 198 -5.87 13.17 4.10
CA VAL A 198 -6.63 14.41 4.04
C VAL A 198 -6.02 15.39 5.05
N PRO A 199 -5.37 16.47 4.60
CA PRO A 199 -4.79 17.44 5.53
C PRO A 199 -5.88 18.18 6.30
N THR A 200 -5.59 18.51 7.56
CA THR A 200 -6.43 19.39 8.37
C THR A 200 -5.65 20.64 8.74
N ALA A 201 -6.34 21.66 9.27
CA ALA A 201 -5.66 22.88 9.73
C ALA A 201 -4.64 22.64 10.85
N ALA A 202 -4.77 21.53 11.60
CA ALA A 202 -3.91 21.21 12.74
C ALA A 202 -2.88 20.11 12.46
N LEU A 203 -3.13 19.24 11.48
CA LEU A 203 -2.30 18.06 11.21
C LEU A 203 -1.85 18.04 9.75
N THR A 204 -0.53 18.04 9.56
CA THR A 204 0.15 18.02 8.26
C THR A 204 0.77 16.65 7.99
N ARG A 205 1.35 16.46 6.79
CA ARG A 205 2.00 15.19 6.38
C ARG A 205 3.07 14.73 7.36
N GLU A 206 3.85 15.66 7.90
CA GLU A 206 4.91 15.40 8.88
C GLU A 206 4.37 14.94 10.25
N SER A 207 3.06 15.06 10.48
CA SER A 207 2.42 14.64 11.74
C SER A 207 2.09 13.15 11.78
N PHE A 208 2.12 12.45 10.64
CA PHE A 208 1.70 11.05 10.53
C PHE A 208 2.85 10.15 10.15
N SER A 209 2.95 8.98 10.77
CA SER A 209 3.88 7.92 10.36
C SER A 209 3.48 7.27 9.03
N GLN A 210 2.26 7.53 8.57
CA GLN A 210 1.71 7.02 7.32
C GLN A 210 0.89 8.09 6.59
N PRO A 211 1.51 9.15 6.05
CA PRO A 211 0.77 10.20 5.32
C PRO A 211 0.29 9.71 3.95
N ALA A 212 0.95 8.69 3.39
CA ALA A 212 0.54 8.00 2.18
C ALA A 212 0.87 6.52 2.27
N TYR A 213 0.17 5.67 1.51
CA TYR A 213 0.54 4.27 1.33
C TYR A 213 -0.08 3.70 0.05
N ALA A 214 0.42 2.56 -0.44
CA ALA A 214 -0.08 1.94 -1.67
C ALA A 214 -0.53 0.49 -1.45
N LEU A 215 -1.56 0.07 -2.19
CA LEU A 215 -1.86 -1.34 -2.44
C LEU A 215 -1.98 -1.62 -3.93
N PHE A 216 -1.72 -2.86 -4.32
CA PHE A 216 -2.08 -3.34 -5.65
C PHE A 216 -2.52 -4.80 -5.62
N THR A 217 -3.35 -5.14 -6.59
CA THR A 217 -3.99 -6.44 -6.79
C THR A 217 -3.81 -6.97 -8.22
N ALA A 218 -2.95 -6.32 -9.00
CA ALA A 218 -2.53 -6.78 -10.33
C ALA A 218 -1.03 -6.57 -10.52
N ASN A 219 -0.39 -7.42 -11.34
CA ASN A 219 1.02 -7.25 -11.71
C ASN A 219 1.21 -6.24 -12.86
N GLU A 220 0.13 -5.77 -13.47
CA GLU A 220 0.14 -4.84 -14.60
C GLU A 220 -1.17 -4.04 -14.63
N VAL A 221 -1.08 -2.76 -15.02
CA VAL A 221 -2.24 -1.91 -15.26
C VAL A 221 -2.04 -1.18 -16.59
N ASN A 222 -2.90 -1.47 -17.57
CA ASN A 222 -2.86 -0.86 -18.90
C ASN A 222 -1.46 -0.92 -19.57
N GLY A 223 -0.79 -2.08 -19.56
CA GLY A 223 0.56 -2.23 -20.10
C GLY A 223 1.69 -1.79 -19.17
N VAL A 224 1.39 -1.14 -18.05
CA VAL A 224 2.40 -0.69 -17.08
C VAL A 224 2.64 -1.78 -16.04
N ALA A 225 3.79 -2.43 -16.11
CA ALA A 225 4.17 -3.47 -15.15
C ALA A 225 4.36 -2.90 -13.74
N ILE A 226 3.76 -3.52 -12.72
CA ILE A 226 3.93 -3.16 -11.31
C ILE A 226 4.90 -4.16 -10.69
N THR A 227 6.02 -3.65 -10.18
CA THR A 227 7.09 -4.46 -9.59
C THR A 227 7.20 -4.21 -8.10
N ALA A 228 7.03 -5.29 -7.32
CA ALA A 228 7.27 -5.30 -5.89
C ALA A 228 8.74 -5.63 -5.57
N GLU A 229 9.19 -5.25 -4.38
CA GLU A 229 10.41 -5.78 -3.78
C GLU A 229 10.31 -7.28 -3.49
N PHE A 230 11.46 -7.91 -3.25
CA PHE A 230 11.60 -9.32 -2.85
C PHE A 230 11.07 -10.35 -3.87
N GLY A 231 10.77 -9.92 -5.10
CA GLY A 231 10.21 -10.78 -6.14
C GLY A 231 8.74 -11.13 -5.93
N LEU A 232 8.04 -10.47 -5.00
CA LEU A 232 6.62 -10.69 -4.73
C LEU A 232 5.77 -10.37 -5.96
N LYS A 233 4.78 -11.23 -6.22
CA LYS A 233 3.80 -11.05 -7.31
C LYS A 233 2.41 -11.49 -6.87
N ILE A 234 1.40 -10.84 -7.44
CA ILE A 234 0.02 -11.30 -7.38
C ILE A 234 -0.08 -12.66 -8.07
N GLY A 235 -0.83 -13.58 -7.48
CA GLY A 235 -1.02 -14.95 -7.95
C GLY A 235 -0.06 -15.98 -7.36
N MET A 236 0.96 -15.58 -6.61
CA MET A 236 1.86 -16.54 -5.94
C MET A 236 1.11 -17.38 -4.91
N THR A 237 1.41 -18.67 -4.82
CA THR A 237 0.93 -19.51 -3.71
C THR A 237 1.68 -19.19 -2.42
N ALA A 238 1.12 -19.57 -1.27
CA ALA A 238 1.79 -19.44 0.02
C ALA A 238 3.19 -20.11 0.02
N ASP A 239 3.32 -21.29 -0.61
CA ASP A 239 4.61 -21.99 -0.71
C ASP A 239 5.61 -21.27 -1.60
N GLN A 240 5.16 -20.65 -2.69
CA GLN A 240 6.03 -19.82 -3.53
C GLN A 240 6.54 -18.60 -2.77
N VAL A 241 5.69 -17.96 -1.95
CA VAL A 241 6.10 -16.82 -1.12
C VAL A 241 7.12 -17.25 -0.06
N ARG A 242 6.91 -18.39 0.60
CA ARG A 242 7.88 -18.95 1.58
C ARG A 242 9.23 -19.30 0.96
N ALA A 243 9.24 -19.61 -0.34
CA ALA A 243 10.45 -19.93 -1.10
C ALA A 243 11.19 -18.71 -1.66
N LEU A 244 10.69 -17.48 -1.49
CA LEU A 244 11.39 -16.26 -1.89
C LEU A 244 12.70 -16.09 -1.14
N THR A 245 13.62 -15.31 -1.72
CA THR A 245 14.92 -14.99 -1.11
C THR A 245 15.11 -13.47 -1.04
N PRO A 246 15.16 -12.88 0.16
CA PRO A 246 14.94 -13.52 1.47
C PRO A 246 13.51 -14.06 1.63
N PRO A 247 13.29 -15.08 2.48
CA PRO A 247 11.95 -15.53 2.82
C PRO A 247 11.20 -14.45 3.62
N PRO A 248 9.86 -14.54 3.74
CA PRO A 248 9.09 -13.66 4.60
C PRO A 248 9.62 -13.72 6.03
N ALA A 249 9.77 -12.55 6.66
CA ALA A 249 10.24 -12.43 8.04
C ALA A 249 9.13 -12.75 9.05
N SER A 250 7.87 -12.65 8.64
CA SER A 250 6.72 -13.03 9.46
C SER A 250 5.59 -13.60 8.62
N GLU A 251 4.81 -14.48 9.25
CA GLU A 251 3.58 -15.04 8.70
C GLU A 251 2.50 -14.95 9.79
N THR A 252 1.35 -14.35 9.47
CA THR A 252 0.28 -14.12 10.46
C THR A 252 -1.07 -14.45 9.86
N ALA A 253 -1.78 -15.39 10.49
CA ALA A 253 -3.17 -15.66 10.15
C ALA A 253 -4.05 -14.47 10.52
N ARG A 254 -4.90 -14.02 9.59
CA ARG A 254 -5.87 -12.94 9.82
C ARG A 254 -7.23 -13.52 10.17
N ALA A 255 -8.05 -12.73 10.85
CA ALA A 255 -9.42 -13.11 11.20
C ALA A 255 -10.31 -13.44 9.98
N SER A 256 -9.97 -12.89 8.81
CA SER A 256 -10.60 -13.21 7.51
C SER A 256 -10.26 -14.60 6.97
N GLY A 257 -9.36 -15.34 7.61
CA GLY A 257 -8.80 -16.60 7.11
C GLY A 257 -7.60 -16.41 6.18
N SER A 258 -7.33 -15.22 5.65
CA SER A 258 -6.13 -14.94 4.85
C SER A 258 -4.85 -15.06 5.68
N ILE A 259 -3.75 -15.42 5.05
CA ILE A 259 -2.40 -15.34 5.61
C ILE A 259 -1.77 -14.03 5.17
N ARG A 260 -1.17 -13.30 6.11
CA ARG A 260 -0.33 -12.12 5.84
C ARG A 260 1.14 -12.49 5.98
N PHE A 261 1.89 -12.29 4.90
CA PHE A 261 3.34 -12.38 4.89
C PHE A 261 3.95 -10.99 5.05
N GLY A 262 4.90 -10.82 5.96
CA GLY A 262 5.64 -9.57 6.18
C GLY A 262 7.09 -9.70 5.73
N PHE A 263 7.56 -8.72 4.97
CA PHE A 263 8.94 -8.64 4.47
C PHE A 263 9.64 -7.42 5.04
N ASP A 264 10.83 -7.67 5.60
CA ASP A 264 11.68 -6.68 6.27
C ASP A 264 10.90 -5.75 7.23
N PRO A 265 10.16 -6.31 8.22
CA PRO A 265 9.31 -5.54 9.13
C PRO A 265 10.10 -4.45 9.87
N GLN A 266 11.40 -4.68 10.12
CA GLN A 266 12.28 -3.78 10.86
C GLN A 266 12.53 -2.44 10.15
N ARG A 267 12.30 -2.36 8.84
CA ARG A 267 12.46 -1.10 8.08
C ARG A 267 11.27 -0.14 8.21
N SER A 268 10.12 -0.63 8.70
CA SER A 268 8.98 0.22 9.03
C SER A 268 9.41 1.24 10.08
N SER A 269 9.54 2.49 9.68
CA SER A 269 10.01 3.55 10.56
C SER A 269 9.49 4.91 10.08
N PHE A 270 9.42 5.84 11.03
CA PHE A 270 9.15 7.25 10.76
C PHE A 270 10.20 8.06 11.52
N LYS A 271 11.16 8.63 10.80
CA LYS A 271 12.28 9.37 11.38
C LYS A 271 12.37 10.74 10.73
N ASN A 272 12.35 11.79 11.55
CA ASN A 272 12.47 13.18 11.10
C ASN A 272 11.48 13.55 9.98
N GLY A 273 10.21 13.13 10.10
CA GLY A 273 9.20 13.40 9.06
C GLY A 273 9.28 12.48 7.84
N VAL A 274 10.24 11.54 7.78
CA VAL A 274 10.46 10.66 6.63
C VAL A 274 10.00 9.24 6.95
N PRO A 275 8.92 8.76 6.31
CA PRO A 275 8.45 7.39 6.41
C PRO A 275 9.28 6.42 5.55
N SER A 276 9.44 5.20 6.06
CA SER A 276 9.93 4.03 5.35
C SER A 276 9.04 2.85 5.72
N TYR A 277 8.60 2.04 4.76
CA TYR A 277 7.57 1.03 4.93
C TYR A 277 8.04 -0.38 4.61
N SER A 278 7.49 -1.35 5.34
CA SER A 278 7.61 -2.77 5.02
C SER A 278 6.65 -3.18 3.89
N VAL A 279 6.92 -4.34 3.28
CA VAL A 279 6.00 -4.93 2.30
C VAL A 279 5.20 -6.05 2.96
N PHE A 280 3.92 -6.07 2.68
CA PHE A 280 3.03 -7.13 3.11
C PHE A 280 2.30 -7.75 1.92
N ALA A 281 2.11 -9.05 1.94
CA ALA A 281 1.35 -9.78 0.95
C ALA A 281 0.26 -10.59 1.66
N ASP A 282 -0.99 -10.41 1.21
CA ASP A 282 -2.16 -11.12 1.74
C ASP A 282 -2.68 -12.14 0.72
N THR A 283 -2.97 -13.35 1.18
CA THR A 283 -3.66 -14.37 0.38
C THR A 283 -5.17 -14.11 0.28
N ASP A 284 -5.80 -14.58 -0.80
CA ASP A 284 -7.26 -14.59 -0.98
C ASP A 284 -7.90 -15.76 -0.20
N GLY A 285 -7.94 -15.63 1.13
CA GLY A 285 -8.35 -16.70 2.03
C GLY A 285 -7.19 -17.61 2.43
N ALA A 286 -7.45 -18.64 3.23
CA ALA A 286 -6.38 -19.44 3.86
C ALA A 286 -5.48 -20.15 2.85
N ASP A 287 -6.09 -20.70 1.79
CA ASP A 287 -5.41 -21.52 0.78
C ASP A 287 -5.33 -20.79 -0.58
N GLY A 288 -5.74 -19.52 -0.64
CA GLY A 288 -5.74 -18.73 -1.86
C GLY A 288 -4.35 -18.25 -2.26
N PRO A 289 -4.16 -17.86 -3.53
CA PRO A 289 -2.94 -17.17 -3.94
C PRO A 289 -2.88 -15.77 -3.31
N ILE A 290 -1.72 -15.12 -3.40
CA ILE A 290 -1.56 -13.70 -3.08
C ILE A 290 -2.49 -12.88 -3.97
N GLY A 291 -3.49 -12.25 -3.36
CA GLY A 291 -4.42 -11.36 -4.05
C GLY A 291 -4.13 -9.87 -3.82
N THR A 292 -3.34 -9.54 -2.79
CA THR A 292 -3.01 -8.15 -2.47
C THR A 292 -1.58 -8.00 -1.97
N ILE A 293 -0.88 -6.97 -2.45
CA ILE A 293 0.41 -6.51 -1.90
C ILE A 293 0.26 -5.07 -1.42
N LEU A 294 0.81 -4.75 -0.24
CA LEU A 294 0.70 -3.46 0.42
C LEU A 294 2.06 -2.94 0.90
N TYR A 295 2.27 -1.63 0.79
CA TYR A 295 3.42 -0.91 1.34
C TYR A 295 2.91 0.07 2.37
N PHE A 296 3.06 -0.23 3.66
CA PHE A 296 2.50 0.60 4.72
C PHE A 296 3.33 0.54 6.01
N TYR A 297 3.08 1.48 6.93
CA TYR A 297 3.73 1.55 8.22
C TYR A 297 3.19 0.49 9.17
N ALA A 298 4.06 -0.43 9.58
CA ALA A 298 3.76 -1.41 10.62
C ALA A 298 4.61 -1.11 11.86
N PRO A 299 4.02 -0.61 12.97
CA PRO A 299 4.77 -0.41 14.20
C PRO A 299 5.32 -1.74 14.73
N GLN A 300 6.52 -1.68 15.29
CA GLN A 300 7.15 -2.77 16.03
C GLN A 300 6.56 -2.90 17.44
#